data_AF-A0A059DVV1-F1
#
_entry.id   AF-A0A059DVV1-F1
#
_cell.length_a   1.000
_cell.length_b   1.000
_cell.length_c   1.000
_cell.angle_alpha   90.00
_cell.angle_beta   90.00
_cell.angle_gamma   90.00
#
_symmetry.space_group_name_H-M   'P 1'
#
loop_
_entity.id
_entity.type
_entity.pdbx_description
1 polymer ?
#
loop_
_entity_poly.entity_id
_entity_poly.type
_entity_poly.pdbx_seq_one_letter_code
_entity_poly.pdbx_strand_id
1 'polypeptide(L)'
;MRLSDAVTKWITGTCLLGLAACGGGGSSNGTAPPVNQPPVFSSATSVSVAENTSGTFYTVSASDPDGGAVTLSVVSGGDEGAFTIDLEARTIAFASPPDFEAPLDANLDNTYGLTLEARDAGGLTARLSLTVTVTDLTEGLALQRTGSGFSAPLFVIQLPGTEQLVVLEKGGLARLLNRQNGTIRSVPFLDVSGSISTDGERGLLGLTFSPDFATDRTFYVNVTNPAGDTEIRRYQTYTTSPGQADPTTEELVLTIPQEGNNHNGGWLDFGPDGLLYVAMGDGGGAGDPLERAQDPDFLLGKLLRIDVTSDDFPADPDRNYAIPAGNAYPGGAGGRPEIYALGLRNPFRCSFDAASGDLFIADVGQGVVEEIDRIGTNEAGVNFGWDNLEGTEIYEGPDDPSFRDPVAQYFHGSAANQGNSITGGYVYRGSIAAIRDHYVFADFVNSNVWSIPEADLVNGSTVAVTAGMRLNDQLVPDQGSLSNVSSFGEDADGNLYIVSYGSGDIFRFVSMP
;
A
#
# COMPACT_ATOMS: atom_id res chain seq x y z
N MET A 1 -37.04 33.13 -34.94
CA MET A 1 -38.07 34.11 -35.34
C MET A 1 -37.73 34.57 -36.76
N ARG A 2 -38.46 34.28 -37.85
CA ARG A 2 -39.61 33.38 -38.18
C ARG A 2 -39.28 32.83 -39.61
N LEU A 3 -39.57 31.60 -40.05
CA LEU A 3 -40.88 30.98 -40.37
C LEU A 3 -41.82 31.88 -41.22
N SER A 4 -42.45 31.45 -42.34
CA SER A 4 -42.23 30.32 -43.28
C SER A 4 -43.27 30.36 -44.42
N ASP A 5 -42.85 30.15 -45.67
CA ASP A 5 -43.69 30.02 -46.89
C ASP A 5 -43.55 28.60 -47.49
N ALA A 6 -44.44 28.03 -48.32
CA ALA A 6 -45.87 28.27 -48.58
C ALA A 6 -46.52 27.06 -49.33
N VAL A 7 -47.86 27.08 -49.42
CA VAL A 7 -48.80 26.16 -50.12
C VAL A 7 -48.31 25.67 -51.52
N THR A 8 -48.44 24.40 -51.93
CA THR A 8 -49.56 23.73 -52.69
C THR A 8 -49.14 22.28 -53.08
N LYS A 9 -49.90 21.35 -53.68
CA LYS A 9 -51.23 21.32 -54.37
C LYS A 9 -51.87 19.90 -54.35
N TRP A 10 -53.08 19.73 -54.91
CA TRP A 10 -53.66 18.45 -55.36
C TRP A 10 -54.17 18.57 -56.81
N ILE A 11 -54.20 17.47 -57.58
CA ILE A 11 -54.94 17.33 -58.86
C ILE A 11 -55.57 15.93 -58.94
N THR A 12 -56.84 15.85 -59.36
CA THR A 12 -57.59 14.61 -59.66
C THR A 12 -57.89 14.50 -61.16
N GLY A 13 -58.07 13.27 -61.68
CA GLY A 13 -58.20 13.03 -63.12
C GLY A 13 -59.02 11.78 -63.50
N THR A 14 -60.35 11.94 -63.47
CA THR A 14 -61.42 11.33 -64.31
C THR A 14 -61.36 9.85 -64.75
N CYS A 15 -62.50 9.16 -64.63
CA CYS A 15 -62.74 7.76 -64.99
C CYS A 15 -63.44 7.59 -66.37
N LEU A 16 -63.28 6.43 -67.02
CA LEU A 16 -64.15 5.94 -68.12
C LEU A 16 -64.13 4.39 -68.18
N LEU A 17 -65.27 3.76 -68.48
CA LEU A 17 -65.47 2.30 -68.42
C LEU A 17 -65.43 1.60 -69.79
N GLY A 18 -65.06 0.31 -69.80
CA GLY A 18 -65.07 -0.57 -70.98
C GLY A 18 -65.27 -2.07 -70.64
N LEU A 19 -66.53 -2.52 -70.71
CA LEU A 19 -67.10 -3.87 -70.63
C LEU A 19 -66.21 -5.15 -70.70
N ALA A 20 -66.35 -5.98 -69.65
CA ALA A 20 -66.72 -7.41 -69.64
C ALA A 20 -65.95 -8.51 -70.43
N ALA A 21 -65.47 -9.54 -69.71
CA ALA A 21 -65.84 -10.97 -69.88
C ALA A 21 -65.04 -11.88 -68.91
N CYS A 22 -65.51 -13.11 -68.65
CA CYS A 22 -64.88 -14.05 -67.70
C CYS A 22 -63.90 -15.02 -68.38
N GLY A 23 -62.81 -15.38 -67.68
CA GLY A 23 -61.89 -16.45 -68.09
C GLY A 23 -61.08 -16.97 -66.89
N GLY A 24 -61.49 -18.10 -66.31
CA GLY A 24 -60.76 -18.75 -65.23
C GLY A 24 -59.61 -19.60 -65.75
N GLY A 25 -58.40 -19.39 -65.24
CA GLY A 25 -57.20 -20.11 -65.66
C GLY A 25 -56.10 -20.01 -64.61
N GLY A 26 -56.19 -20.85 -63.57
CA GLY A 26 -55.22 -20.86 -62.47
C GLY A 26 -53.88 -21.44 -62.91
N SER A 27 -52.98 -20.61 -63.42
CA SER A 27 -51.57 -20.95 -63.52
C SER A 27 -50.89 -20.60 -62.19
N SER A 28 -50.83 -21.57 -61.28
CA SER A 28 -50.00 -21.48 -60.08
C SER A 28 -48.53 -21.53 -60.52
N ASN A 29 -47.96 -20.36 -60.81
CA ASN A 29 -46.54 -20.23 -61.11
C ASN A 29 -45.75 -20.45 -59.81
N GLY A 30 -45.59 -21.72 -59.44
CA GLY A 30 -44.95 -22.17 -58.23
C GLY A 30 -43.45 -21.88 -58.27
N THR A 31 -43.08 -20.64 -57.95
CA THR A 31 -41.82 -20.37 -57.29
C THR A 31 -41.73 -21.36 -56.12
N ALA A 32 -40.69 -22.20 -56.12
CA ALA A 32 -40.44 -23.07 -54.98
C ALA A 32 -40.43 -22.22 -53.69
N PRO A 33 -40.94 -22.74 -52.55
CA PRO A 33 -40.81 -22.03 -51.29
C PRO A 33 -39.33 -21.67 -51.07
N PRO A 34 -39.03 -20.49 -50.48
CA PRO A 34 -37.65 -20.08 -50.24
C PRO A 34 -36.90 -21.19 -49.50
N VAL A 35 -35.69 -21.49 -50.00
CA VAL A 35 -34.88 -22.57 -49.45
C VAL A 35 -34.24 -22.06 -48.16
N ASN A 36 -34.81 -22.50 -47.03
CA ASN A 36 -34.40 -22.16 -45.66
C ASN A 36 -32.86 -22.11 -45.53
N GLN A 37 -32.34 -20.96 -45.11
CA GLN A 37 -30.91 -20.68 -44.99
C GLN A 37 -30.46 -20.77 -43.53
N PRO A 38 -29.23 -21.25 -43.25
CA PRO A 38 -28.72 -21.28 -41.88
C PRO A 38 -28.60 -19.86 -41.31
N PRO A 39 -28.69 -19.68 -39.97
CA PRO A 39 -28.38 -18.42 -39.31
C PRO A 39 -27.01 -17.87 -39.69
N VAL A 40 -26.85 -16.56 -39.61
CA VAL A 40 -25.58 -15.87 -39.89
C VAL A 40 -25.20 -15.02 -38.68
N PHE A 41 -23.97 -15.20 -38.19
CA PHE A 41 -23.36 -14.31 -37.19
C PHE A 41 -22.87 -13.02 -37.85
N SER A 42 -23.05 -11.90 -37.16
CA SER A 42 -22.61 -10.55 -37.57
C SER A 42 -21.75 -9.84 -36.52
N SER A 43 -21.55 -10.43 -35.34
CA SER A 43 -20.53 -9.99 -34.37
C SER A 43 -19.14 -10.54 -34.72
N ALA A 44 -18.07 -9.88 -34.24
CA ALA A 44 -16.70 -10.17 -34.66
C ALA A 44 -16.20 -11.56 -34.21
N THR A 45 -15.32 -12.18 -35.00
CA THR A 45 -14.66 -13.47 -34.67
C THR A 45 -13.52 -13.35 -33.67
N SER A 46 -13.09 -12.14 -33.34
CA SER A 46 -12.09 -11.89 -32.32
C SER A 46 -12.36 -10.56 -31.60
N VAL A 47 -11.86 -10.46 -30.37
CA VAL A 47 -11.85 -9.24 -29.55
C VAL A 47 -10.60 -9.23 -28.67
N SER A 48 -10.01 -8.05 -28.48
CA SER A 48 -8.98 -7.82 -27.46
C SER A 48 -9.63 -7.18 -26.24
N VAL A 49 -9.28 -7.64 -25.06
CA VAL A 49 -9.82 -7.17 -23.78
C VAL A 49 -8.64 -6.86 -22.88
N ALA A 50 -8.58 -5.65 -22.33
CA ALA A 50 -7.57 -5.32 -21.33
C ALA A 50 -7.77 -6.18 -20.08
N GLU A 51 -6.70 -6.54 -19.38
CA GLU A 51 -6.83 -7.18 -18.08
C GLU A 51 -7.54 -6.27 -17.05
N ASN A 52 -7.87 -6.83 -15.88
CA ASN A 52 -8.74 -6.22 -14.88
C ASN A 52 -10.15 -5.81 -15.37
N THR A 53 -10.51 -6.06 -16.64
CA THR A 53 -11.83 -5.72 -17.20
C THR A 53 -12.95 -6.46 -16.48
N SER A 54 -13.91 -5.69 -15.95
CA SER A 54 -15.12 -6.22 -15.31
C SER A 54 -16.38 -5.93 -16.13
N GLY A 55 -17.35 -6.84 -16.07
CA GLY A 55 -18.61 -6.74 -16.80
C GLY A 55 -18.55 -7.21 -18.26
N THR A 56 -19.55 -6.84 -19.05
CA THR A 56 -19.71 -7.30 -20.43
C THR A 56 -18.70 -6.63 -21.37
N PHE A 57 -17.83 -7.43 -21.99
CA PHE A 57 -16.89 -6.98 -23.02
C PHE A 57 -17.35 -7.31 -24.45
N TYR A 58 -18.29 -8.25 -24.64
CA TYR A 58 -18.74 -8.69 -25.96
C TYR A 58 -20.25 -8.93 -26.02
N THR A 59 -20.87 -8.66 -27.17
CA THR A 59 -22.30 -8.91 -27.45
C THR A 59 -22.47 -9.71 -28.74
N VAL A 60 -23.21 -10.81 -28.66
CA VAL A 60 -23.40 -11.77 -29.75
C VAL A 60 -24.52 -11.32 -30.69
N SER A 61 -24.19 -11.12 -31.96
CA SER A 61 -25.17 -10.78 -33.00
C SER A 61 -25.32 -11.93 -33.99
N ALA A 62 -26.51 -12.52 -34.05
CA ALA A 62 -26.87 -13.56 -35.01
C ALA A 62 -28.32 -13.38 -35.48
N SER A 63 -28.53 -13.57 -36.79
CA SER A 63 -29.80 -13.37 -37.50
C SER A 63 -30.05 -14.48 -38.53
N ASP A 64 -31.30 -14.88 -38.67
CA ASP A 64 -31.80 -15.81 -39.67
C ASP A 64 -32.10 -15.05 -40.99
N PRO A 65 -31.54 -15.46 -42.16
CA PRO A 65 -31.77 -14.76 -43.43
C PRO A 65 -33.22 -14.79 -43.93
N ASP A 66 -34.00 -15.81 -43.56
CA ASP A 66 -35.43 -15.93 -43.87
C ASP A 66 -36.32 -15.21 -42.84
N GLY A 67 -35.71 -14.59 -41.81
CA GLY A 67 -36.39 -13.80 -40.77
C GLY A 67 -36.92 -14.63 -39.59
N GLY A 68 -36.48 -15.88 -39.45
CA GLY A 68 -36.82 -16.76 -38.33
C GLY A 68 -36.18 -16.35 -36.99
N ALA A 69 -36.57 -17.06 -35.93
CA ALA A 69 -36.00 -16.89 -34.60
C ALA A 69 -34.70 -17.70 -34.46
N VAL A 70 -33.63 -17.05 -34.00
CA VAL A 70 -32.33 -17.68 -33.75
C VAL A 70 -32.14 -17.99 -32.27
N THR A 71 -32.00 -19.27 -31.96
CA THR A 71 -31.55 -19.75 -30.65
C THR A 71 -30.03 -19.83 -30.63
N LEU A 72 -29.40 -19.40 -29.53
CA LEU A 72 -27.96 -19.52 -29.31
C LEU A 72 -27.64 -20.65 -28.32
N SER A 73 -26.43 -21.19 -28.41
CA SER A 73 -25.90 -22.22 -27.51
C SER A 73 -24.38 -22.17 -27.49
N VAL A 74 -23.77 -22.56 -26.37
CA VAL A 74 -22.31 -22.74 -26.26
C VAL A 74 -21.95 -24.15 -26.71
N VAL A 75 -20.88 -24.27 -27.50
CA VAL A 75 -20.24 -25.54 -27.85
C VAL A 75 -18.99 -25.67 -26.98
N SER A 76 -18.98 -26.68 -26.11
CA SER A 76 -17.86 -26.92 -25.19
C SER A 76 -16.54 -27.12 -25.95
N GLY A 77 -15.51 -26.36 -25.61
CA GLY A 77 -14.22 -26.31 -26.31
C GLY A 77 -13.00 -26.24 -25.40
N GLY A 78 -13.15 -25.75 -24.16
CA GLY A 78 -12.09 -25.59 -23.16
C GLY A 78 -12.41 -24.42 -22.24
N ASP A 79 -12.34 -23.21 -22.78
CA ASP A 79 -12.30 -21.97 -22.01
C ASP A 79 -13.68 -21.42 -21.62
N GLU A 80 -14.78 -22.12 -21.93
CA GLU A 80 -16.14 -21.67 -21.57
C GLU A 80 -16.34 -21.46 -20.05
N GLY A 81 -15.51 -22.10 -19.21
CA GLY A 81 -15.52 -21.90 -17.75
C GLY A 81 -14.98 -20.55 -17.28
N ALA A 82 -14.22 -19.84 -18.12
CA ALA A 82 -13.69 -18.50 -17.81
C ALA A 82 -14.74 -17.39 -17.99
N PHE A 83 -15.94 -17.69 -18.52
CA PHE A 83 -16.92 -16.70 -18.95
C PHE A 83 -18.28 -16.81 -18.25
N THR A 84 -18.87 -15.65 -17.94
CA THR A 84 -20.31 -15.53 -17.70
C THR A 84 -20.99 -15.22 -19.03
N ILE A 85 -21.80 -16.17 -19.53
CA ILE A 85 -22.46 -16.09 -20.84
C ILE A 85 -23.98 -16.03 -20.65
N ASP A 86 -24.58 -14.88 -20.93
CA ASP A 86 -26.04 -14.73 -21.00
C ASP A 86 -26.48 -14.88 -22.46
N LEU A 87 -27.21 -15.97 -22.77
CA LEU A 87 -27.69 -16.28 -24.11
C LEU A 87 -29.03 -15.59 -24.46
N GLU A 88 -29.74 -15.02 -23.48
CA GLU A 88 -31.00 -14.29 -23.66
C GLU A 88 -30.72 -12.80 -23.87
N ALA A 89 -29.90 -12.19 -23.02
CA ALA A 89 -29.34 -10.84 -23.23
C ALA A 89 -28.28 -10.80 -24.35
N ARG A 90 -27.73 -11.97 -24.72
CA ARG A 90 -26.67 -12.17 -25.74
C ARG A 90 -25.34 -11.50 -25.38
N THR A 91 -24.99 -11.45 -24.10
CA THR A 91 -23.81 -10.74 -23.56
C THR A 91 -22.80 -11.70 -22.94
N ILE A 92 -21.52 -11.39 -23.08
CA ILE A 92 -20.40 -12.17 -22.53
C ILE A 92 -19.53 -11.26 -21.65
N ALA A 93 -19.24 -11.74 -20.45
CA ALA A 93 -18.29 -11.20 -19.49
C ALA A 93 -17.31 -12.31 -19.08
N PHE A 94 -16.16 -12.00 -18.50
CA PHE A 94 -15.39 -13.00 -17.76
C PHE A 94 -16.10 -13.34 -16.43
N ALA A 95 -15.82 -14.51 -15.85
CA ALA A 95 -16.39 -14.96 -14.58
C ALA A 95 -15.75 -14.30 -13.35
N SER A 96 -14.45 -13.99 -13.47
CA SER A 96 -13.66 -13.08 -12.65
C SER A 96 -12.94 -12.11 -13.59
N PRO A 97 -12.49 -10.91 -13.16
CA PRO A 97 -11.63 -10.08 -14.00
C PRO A 97 -10.40 -10.88 -14.49
N PRO A 98 -10.02 -10.80 -15.77
CA PRO A 98 -8.84 -11.48 -16.28
C PRO A 98 -7.55 -10.81 -15.78
N ASP A 99 -6.49 -11.58 -15.71
CA ASP A 99 -5.15 -11.29 -15.18
C ASP A 99 -4.16 -11.83 -16.23
N PHE A 100 -3.22 -11.00 -16.70
CA PHE A 100 -2.32 -11.36 -17.80
C PHE A 100 -1.13 -12.22 -17.34
N GLU A 101 -0.65 -12.02 -16.11
CA GLU A 101 0.40 -12.82 -15.47
C GLU A 101 -0.10 -14.20 -15.02
N ALA A 102 -1.38 -14.31 -14.63
CA ALA A 102 -2.03 -15.54 -14.17
C ALA A 102 -3.23 -15.96 -15.05
N PRO A 103 -3.00 -16.31 -16.34
CA PRO A 103 -4.06 -16.70 -17.26
C PRO A 103 -4.81 -17.96 -16.82
N LEU A 104 -6.10 -18.02 -17.20
CA LEU A 104 -7.04 -19.10 -16.86
C LEU A 104 -7.56 -19.87 -18.10
N ASP A 105 -6.95 -19.65 -19.28
CA ASP A 105 -7.20 -20.44 -20.49
C ASP A 105 -6.51 -21.81 -20.42
N ALA A 106 -7.00 -22.79 -21.17
CA ALA A 106 -6.55 -24.19 -21.11
C ALA A 106 -5.08 -24.40 -21.55
N ASN A 107 -4.45 -23.38 -22.12
CA ASN A 107 -3.13 -23.36 -22.73
C ASN A 107 -2.17 -22.33 -22.11
N LEU A 108 -2.64 -21.42 -21.25
CA LEU A 108 -1.83 -20.38 -20.59
C LEU A 108 -1.11 -19.43 -21.57
N ASP A 109 -1.81 -18.98 -22.62
CA ASP A 109 -1.28 -18.03 -23.62
C ASP A 109 -2.14 -16.77 -23.84
N ASN A 110 -3.01 -16.46 -22.88
CA ASN A 110 -3.90 -15.29 -22.85
C ASN A 110 -4.87 -15.21 -24.04
N THR A 111 -5.19 -16.32 -24.69
CA THR A 111 -5.97 -16.39 -25.93
C THR A 111 -7.12 -17.41 -25.84
N TYR A 112 -8.11 -17.06 -25.03
CA TYR A 112 -9.29 -17.85 -24.70
C TYR A 112 -10.17 -18.11 -25.96
N GLY A 113 -10.53 -19.38 -26.19
CA GLY A 113 -11.33 -19.83 -27.32
C GLY A 113 -12.76 -20.23 -26.94
N LEU A 114 -13.75 -19.46 -27.38
CA LEU A 114 -15.17 -19.75 -27.15
C LEU A 114 -15.91 -20.04 -28.46
N THR A 115 -16.61 -21.18 -28.57
CA THR A 115 -17.43 -21.48 -29.75
C THR A 115 -18.92 -21.40 -29.42
N LEU A 116 -19.67 -20.63 -30.22
CA LEU A 116 -21.11 -20.49 -30.15
C LEU A 116 -21.77 -21.13 -31.38
N GLU A 117 -22.88 -21.85 -31.18
CA GLU A 117 -23.74 -22.35 -32.26
C GLU A 117 -25.08 -21.60 -32.26
N ALA A 118 -25.40 -21.01 -33.42
CA ALA A 118 -26.68 -20.40 -33.71
C ALA A 118 -27.54 -21.38 -34.52
N ARG A 119 -28.83 -21.51 -34.16
CA ARG A 119 -29.76 -22.47 -34.74
C ARG A 119 -31.10 -21.80 -35.10
N ASP A 120 -31.62 -22.12 -36.28
CA ASP A 120 -32.94 -21.65 -36.75
C ASP A 120 -34.08 -22.59 -36.32
N ALA A 121 -35.31 -22.25 -36.70
CA ALA A 121 -36.49 -23.09 -36.49
C ALA A 121 -36.58 -24.31 -37.44
N GLY A 122 -35.81 -24.34 -38.52
CA GLY A 122 -35.69 -25.47 -39.45
C GLY A 122 -34.71 -26.56 -38.99
N GLY A 123 -33.87 -26.25 -37.99
CA GLY A 123 -32.81 -27.10 -37.47
C GLY A 123 -31.44 -26.90 -38.12
N LEU A 124 -31.27 -25.96 -39.04
CA LEU A 124 -29.94 -25.61 -39.59
C LEU A 124 -29.14 -24.78 -38.59
N THR A 125 -27.82 -24.77 -38.77
CA THR A 125 -26.89 -24.14 -37.84
C THR A 125 -25.76 -23.40 -38.53
N ALA A 126 -25.25 -22.38 -37.84
CA ALA A 126 -23.92 -21.82 -38.07
C ALA A 126 -23.16 -21.75 -36.75
N ARG A 127 -21.84 -21.58 -36.85
CA ARG A 127 -20.96 -21.44 -35.67
C ARG A 127 -20.10 -20.19 -35.78
N LEU A 128 -19.85 -19.61 -34.63
CA LEU A 128 -18.89 -18.53 -34.39
C LEU A 128 -17.83 -19.10 -33.43
N SER A 129 -16.60 -19.24 -33.89
CA SER A 129 -15.45 -19.37 -33.00
C SER A 129 -14.95 -17.96 -32.72
N LEU A 130 -15.09 -17.55 -31.46
CA LEU A 130 -14.64 -16.27 -30.91
C LEU A 130 -13.29 -16.48 -30.23
N THR A 131 -12.29 -15.70 -30.63
CA THR A 131 -11.01 -15.58 -29.92
C THR A 131 -11.02 -14.34 -29.05
N VAL A 132 -10.84 -14.51 -27.74
CA VAL A 132 -10.71 -13.41 -26.78
C VAL A 132 -9.25 -13.36 -26.33
N THR A 133 -8.50 -12.36 -26.81
CA THR A 133 -7.12 -12.13 -26.37
C THR A 133 -7.12 -11.14 -25.21
N VAL A 134 -6.63 -11.56 -24.05
CA VAL A 134 -6.32 -10.65 -22.94
C VAL A 134 -5.04 -9.90 -23.29
N THR A 135 -5.02 -8.59 -23.05
CA THR A 135 -3.85 -7.74 -23.29
C THR A 135 -3.35 -7.15 -21.99
N ASP A 136 -2.07 -7.42 -21.70
CA ASP A 136 -1.14 -6.65 -20.86
C ASP A 136 -1.57 -5.17 -20.79
N LEU A 137 -1.99 -4.75 -19.61
CA LEU A 137 -1.90 -3.38 -19.16
C LEU A 137 -0.60 -3.27 -18.36
N THR A 138 0.32 -2.44 -18.83
CA THR A 138 1.59 -2.25 -18.14
C THR A 138 1.35 -1.51 -16.81
N GLU A 139 1.13 -2.28 -15.73
CA GLU A 139 0.81 -1.80 -14.38
C GLU A 139 1.99 -1.06 -13.74
N GLY A 140 2.30 0.13 -14.28
CA GLY A 140 3.42 0.94 -13.84
C GLY A 140 3.19 1.49 -12.43
N LEU A 141 4.04 1.13 -11.49
CA LEU A 141 4.03 1.75 -10.17
C LEU A 141 4.54 3.20 -10.27
N ALA A 142 3.77 4.19 -9.81
CA ALA A 142 4.13 5.61 -9.89
C ALA A 142 3.88 6.34 -8.56
N LEU A 143 4.40 7.57 -8.46
CA LEU A 143 4.21 8.45 -7.30
C LEU A 143 3.33 9.65 -7.64
N GLN A 144 2.17 9.74 -6.99
CA GLN A 144 1.30 10.91 -7.06
C GLN A 144 1.57 11.84 -5.88
N ARG A 145 1.87 13.12 -6.13
CA ARG A 145 2.11 14.09 -5.07
C ARG A 145 0.84 14.45 -4.32
N THR A 146 0.80 14.09 -3.05
CA THR A 146 -0.30 14.36 -2.12
C THR A 146 -0.14 15.71 -1.40
N GLY A 147 1.10 16.13 -1.12
CA GLY A 147 1.37 17.41 -0.46
C GLY A 147 2.77 17.94 -0.75
N SER A 148 3.02 19.23 -0.46
CA SER A 148 4.28 19.90 -0.75
C SER A 148 4.52 21.12 0.15
N GLY A 149 5.78 21.41 0.46
CA GLY A 149 6.19 22.58 1.23
C GLY A 149 6.34 22.33 2.74
N PHE A 150 6.58 21.08 3.13
CA PHE A 150 6.96 20.72 4.50
C PHE A 150 8.46 20.98 4.74
N SER A 151 8.82 21.38 5.95
CA SER A 151 10.22 21.61 6.35
C SER A 151 10.77 20.41 7.11
N ALA A 152 11.73 19.69 6.50
CA ALA A 152 12.36 18.51 7.10
C ALA A 152 11.32 17.48 7.61
N PRO A 153 10.40 17.00 6.75
CA PRO A 153 9.37 16.05 7.16
C PRO A 153 9.99 14.69 7.53
N LEU A 154 9.55 14.09 8.63
CA LEU A 154 10.09 12.85 9.19
C LEU A 154 9.09 11.70 9.30
N PHE A 155 7.78 11.95 9.27
CA PHE A 155 6.76 10.90 9.39
C PHE A 155 5.44 11.35 8.78
N VAL A 156 4.59 10.39 8.36
CA VAL A 156 3.22 10.64 7.90
C VAL A 156 2.29 9.53 8.37
N ILE A 157 1.12 9.90 8.91
CA ILE A 157 0.10 8.96 9.41
C ILE A 157 -1.29 9.55 9.24
N GLN A 158 -2.30 8.72 8.96
CA GLN A 158 -3.69 9.20 8.91
C GLN A 158 -4.22 9.59 10.30
N LEU A 159 -4.86 10.75 10.41
CA LEU A 159 -5.68 11.11 11.57
C LEU A 159 -6.94 10.21 11.57
N PRO A 160 -7.12 9.28 12.54
CA PRO A 160 -8.07 8.18 12.40
C PRO A 160 -9.51 8.64 12.16
N GLY A 161 -10.19 7.98 11.21
CA GLY A 161 -11.55 8.31 10.80
C GLY A 161 -11.68 9.58 9.93
N THR A 162 -10.59 10.09 9.34
CA THR A 162 -10.61 11.32 8.53
C THR A 162 -9.78 11.23 7.24
N GLU A 163 -10.09 12.11 6.28
CA GLU A 163 -9.32 12.33 5.04
C GLU A 163 -8.01 13.12 5.25
N GLN A 164 -7.50 13.18 6.47
CA GLN A 164 -6.38 14.05 6.85
C GLN A 164 -5.18 13.23 7.28
N LEU A 165 -4.01 13.59 6.76
CA LEU A 165 -2.72 13.04 7.17
C LEU A 165 -2.04 14.03 8.11
N VAL A 166 -1.50 13.54 9.23
CA VAL A 166 -0.56 14.26 10.07
C VAL A 166 0.85 14.02 9.53
N VAL A 167 1.53 15.10 9.16
CA VAL A 167 2.92 15.09 8.67
C VAL A 167 3.80 15.73 9.73
N LEU A 168 4.79 15.01 10.26
CA LEU A 168 5.72 15.53 11.27
C LEU A 168 6.86 16.28 10.59
N GLU A 169 7.06 17.55 10.96
CA GLU A 169 8.24 18.35 10.63
C GLU A 169 9.22 18.29 11.81
N LYS A 170 10.49 17.92 11.56
CA LYS A 170 11.54 17.75 12.59
C LYS A 170 11.59 18.88 13.62
N GLY A 171 11.35 20.11 13.17
CA GLY A 171 11.34 21.34 13.97
C GLY A 171 10.22 21.46 15.01
N GLY A 172 9.44 20.41 15.27
CA GLY A 172 8.43 20.38 16.34
C GLY A 172 7.01 20.72 15.91
N LEU A 173 6.69 20.65 14.61
CA LEU A 173 5.33 20.87 14.11
C LEU A 173 4.75 19.58 13.54
N ALA A 174 3.56 19.19 14.00
CA ALA A 174 2.74 18.21 13.31
C ALA A 174 1.74 18.96 12.42
N ARG A 175 1.85 18.82 11.10
CA ARG A 175 1.07 19.57 10.10
C ARG A 175 -0.06 18.71 9.55
N LEU A 176 -1.25 19.29 9.39
CA LEU A 176 -2.43 18.55 8.93
C LEU A 176 -2.72 18.80 7.45
N LEU A 177 -2.55 17.77 6.64
CA LEU A 177 -2.67 17.73 5.17
C LEU A 177 -3.98 17.07 4.76
N ASN A 178 -4.74 17.66 3.83
CA ASN A 178 -5.86 16.99 3.19
C ASN A 178 -5.37 16.16 1.99
N ARG A 179 -5.55 14.82 2.04
CA ARG A 179 -5.01 13.91 1.01
C ARG A 179 -5.67 14.03 -0.37
N GLN A 180 -6.86 14.63 -0.45
CA GLN A 180 -7.63 14.75 -1.69
C GLN A 180 -7.31 15.99 -2.52
N ASN A 181 -6.72 17.03 -1.92
CA ASN A 181 -6.50 18.32 -2.58
C ASN A 181 -5.18 19.03 -2.22
N GLY A 182 -4.33 18.40 -1.41
CA GLY A 182 -3.00 18.90 -1.03
C GLY A 182 -3.00 20.14 -0.13
N THR A 183 -4.15 20.56 0.39
CA THR A 183 -4.19 21.73 1.28
C THR A 183 -3.68 21.39 2.69
N ILE A 184 -2.68 22.15 3.15
CA ILE A 184 -2.15 22.09 4.51
C ILE A 184 -2.90 23.14 5.36
N ARG A 185 -3.38 22.76 6.55
CA ARG A 185 -4.01 23.70 7.47
C ARG A 185 -3.01 24.75 7.99
N SER A 186 -3.50 25.98 8.17
CA SER A 186 -2.72 27.11 8.71
C SER A 186 -2.46 27.01 10.21
N VAL A 187 -3.31 26.32 10.95
CA VAL A 187 -3.09 25.89 12.33
C VAL A 187 -2.58 24.45 12.29
N PRO A 188 -1.44 24.12 12.91
CA PRO A 188 -0.92 22.76 12.97
C PRO A 188 -1.84 21.84 13.80
N PHE A 189 -1.62 20.53 13.68
CA PHE A 189 -2.19 19.54 14.58
C PHE A 189 -1.56 19.67 15.99
N LEU A 190 -0.24 19.77 16.08
CA LEU A 190 0.54 19.99 17.31
C LEU A 190 1.70 20.95 17.02
N ASP A 191 2.08 21.76 18.01
CA ASP A 191 3.29 22.59 18.02
C ASP A 191 4.01 22.41 19.36
N VAL A 192 5.18 21.78 19.31
CA VAL A 192 6.13 21.60 20.43
C VAL A 192 7.46 22.31 20.16
N SER A 193 7.53 23.16 19.13
CA SER A 193 8.78 23.82 18.68
C SER A 193 9.46 24.70 19.75
N GLY A 194 8.71 25.09 20.79
CA GLY A 194 9.22 25.82 21.96
C GLY A 194 9.65 24.95 23.15
N SER A 195 9.54 23.61 23.09
CA SER A 195 9.78 22.70 24.22
C SER A 195 10.64 21.45 23.88
N ILE A 196 11.39 21.52 22.77
CA ILE A 196 12.28 20.45 22.26
C ILE A 196 13.67 20.98 21.86
N SER A 197 14.66 20.10 21.73
CA SER A 197 15.87 20.38 20.93
C SER A 197 15.73 19.85 19.50
N THR A 198 16.54 20.38 18.58
CA THR A 198 16.46 20.07 17.13
C THR A 198 17.83 19.85 16.47
N ASP A 199 18.91 19.79 17.26
CA ASP A 199 20.28 19.62 16.81
C ASP A 199 20.64 18.15 16.48
N GLY A 200 21.52 17.92 15.51
CA GLY A 200 21.84 16.57 15.04
C GLY A 200 20.60 15.86 14.45
N GLU A 201 20.23 14.70 14.99
CA GLU A 201 19.01 13.94 14.67
C GLU A 201 17.80 14.34 15.53
N ARG A 202 18.02 14.91 16.73
CA ARG A 202 17.01 15.31 17.72
C ARG A 202 15.87 16.16 17.13
N GLY A 203 14.65 16.03 17.64
CA GLY A 203 13.49 16.79 17.17
C GLY A 203 12.14 16.24 17.65
N LEU A 204 11.09 16.45 16.85
CA LEU A 204 9.85 15.65 16.89
C LEU A 204 10.01 14.48 15.90
N LEU A 205 10.14 13.26 16.43
CA LEU A 205 10.68 12.12 15.68
C LEU A 205 9.64 11.07 15.29
N GLY A 206 8.58 10.92 16.09
CA GLY A 206 7.49 9.97 15.83
C GLY A 206 6.18 10.38 16.50
N LEU A 207 5.06 9.85 15.99
CA LEU A 207 3.71 10.04 16.55
C LEU A 207 2.87 8.79 16.28
N THR A 208 2.14 8.30 17.27
CA THR A 208 1.07 7.31 17.08
C THR A 208 -0.22 7.73 17.79
N PHE A 209 -1.34 7.16 17.38
CA PHE A 209 -2.65 7.36 17.99
C PHE A 209 -2.98 6.20 18.93
N SER A 210 -3.72 6.47 20.02
CA SER A 210 -4.33 5.41 20.84
C SER A 210 -5.19 4.48 19.96
N PRO A 211 -5.17 3.14 20.16
CA PRO A 211 -6.11 2.25 19.48
C PRO A 211 -7.57 2.65 19.70
N ASP A 212 -7.87 3.29 20.83
CA ASP A 212 -9.17 3.82 21.21
C ASP A 212 -9.37 5.32 20.86
N PHE A 213 -8.53 5.92 19.99
CA PHE A 213 -8.53 7.36 19.65
C PHE A 213 -9.91 7.94 19.30
N ALA A 214 -10.79 7.15 18.69
CA ALA A 214 -12.16 7.55 18.37
C ALA A 214 -13.03 7.85 19.61
N THR A 215 -12.58 7.47 20.81
CA THR A 215 -13.27 7.65 22.09
C THR A 215 -12.46 8.49 23.09
N ASP A 216 -11.17 8.20 23.27
CA ASP A 216 -10.32 8.89 24.25
C ASP A 216 -9.71 10.18 23.71
N ARG A 217 -9.49 10.25 22.38
CA ARG A 217 -8.73 11.26 21.63
C ARG A 217 -7.23 11.31 21.94
N THR A 218 -6.67 10.28 22.58
CA THR A 218 -5.28 10.27 23.04
C THR A 218 -4.32 9.92 21.93
N PHE A 219 -3.21 10.64 21.84
CA PHE A 219 -2.10 10.32 20.95
C PHE A 219 -0.76 10.55 21.65
N TYR A 220 0.29 9.91 21.15
CA TYR A 220 1.61 9.84 21.75
C TYR A 220 2.64 10.38 20.76
N VAL A 221 3.67 11.05 21.26
CA VAL A 221 4.80 11.52 20.45
C VAL A 221 6.13 11.14 21.10
N ASN A 222 7.12 10.87 20.25
CA ASN A 222 8.53 10.83 20.64
C ASN A 222 9.17 12.17 20.28
N VAL A 223 9.75 12.84 21.28
CA VAL A 223 10.44 14.13 21.14
C VAL A 223 11.76 14.13 21.90
N THR A 224 12.73 14.92 21.46
CA THR A 224 13.92 15.20 22.28
C THR A 224 13.75 16.50 23.07
N ASN A 225 13.93 16.45 24.39
CA ASN A 225 13.75 17.60 25.27
C ASN A 225 14.92 18.62 25.17
N PRO A 226 14.83 19.79 25.84
CA PRO A 226 15.89 20.81 25.80
C PRO A 226 17.18 20.46 26.57
N ALA A 227 17.22 19.37 27.33
CA ALA A 227 18.44 18.84 27.94
C ALA A 227 19.20 17.88 27.00
N GLY A 228 18.47 17.23 26.08
CA GLY A 228 18.99 16.28 25.10
C GLY A 228 18.41 14.88 25.22
N ASP A 229 17.60 14.62 26.26
CA ASP A 229 16.99 13.33 26.56
C ASP A 229 15.76 13.09 25.66
N THR A 230 15.47 11.81 25.38
CA THR A 230 14.27 11.44 24.61
C THR A 230 13.08 11.29 25.56
N GLU A 231 11.95 11.90 25.22
CA GLU A 231 10.71 11.85 25.99
C GLU A 231 9.57 11.28 25.14
N ILE A 232 8.82 10.35 25.74
CA ILE A 232 7.49 9.95 25.25
C ILE A 232 6.46 10.81 25.99
N ARG A 233 5.69 11.60 25.25
CA ARG A 233 4.61 12.45 25.80
C ARG A 233 3.26 12.04 25.23
N ARG A 234 2.21 12.03 26.05
CA ARG A 234 0.81 11.86 25.62
C ARG A 234 0.05 13.18 25.66
N TYR A 235 -0.90 13.30 24.75
CA TYR A 235 -1.78 14.45 24.57
C TYR A 235 -3.18 13.96 24.18
N GLN A 236 -4.20 14.82 24.31
CA GLN A 236 -5.51 14.61 23.69
C GLN A 236 -5.82 15.70 22.66
N THR A 237 -6.70 15.41 21.69
CA THR A 237 -7.23 16.42 20.77
C THR A 237 -8.48 17.11 21.33
N TYR A 238 -8.72 18.36 20.90
CA TYR A 238 -9.89 19.12 21.32
C TYR A 238 -11.19 18.40 20.96
N THR A 239 -12.10 18.24 21.94
CA THR A 239 -13.42 17.62 21.74
C THR A 239 -14.28 18.31 20.67
N THR A 240 -14.03 19.59 20.40
CA THR A 240 -14.70 20.39 19.36
C THR A 240 -13.87 20.56 18.07
N SER A 241 -12.64 20.06 18.04
CA SER A 241 -11.73 20.13 16.88
C SER A 241 -10.74 18.95 16.90
N PRO A 242 -11.17 17.71 16.58
CA PRO A 242 -10.33 16.52 16.70
C PRO A 242 -9.04 16.52 15.87
N GLY A 243 -8.97 17.33 14.81
CA GLY A 243 -7.75 17.61 14.07
C GLY A 243 -6.87 18.70 14.69
N GLN A 244 -6.82 18.81 16.02
CA GLN A 244 -5.92 19.73 16.74
C GLN A 244 -5.73 19.25 18.19
N ALA A 245 -4.48 19.13 18.62
CA ALA A 245 -4.09 18.83 19.99
C ALA A 245 -4.49 19.94 20.97
N ASP A 246 -4.87 19.55 22.19
CA ASP A 246 -5.01 20.46 23.32
C ASP A 246 -3.71 20.42 24.15
N PRO A 247 -2.83 21.44 24.06
CA PRO A 247 -1.56 21.45 24.78
C PRO A 247 -1.73 21.56 26.31
N THR A 248 -2.95 21.78 26.82
CA THR A 248 -3.22 21.70 28.27
C THR A 248 -3.37 20.26 28.77
N THR A 249 -3.31 19.27 27.88
CA THR A 249 -3.39 17.83 28.17
C THR A 249 -2.04 17.11 28.00
N GLU A 250 -0.94 17.85 27.95
CA GLU A 250 0.43 17.29 27.92
C GLU A 250 0.74 16.53 29.22
N GLU A 251 0.98 15.24 29.10
CA GLU A 251 1.47 14.39 30.19
C GLU A 251 2.70 13.61 29.72
N LEU A 252 3.77 13.65 30.52
CA LEU A 252 4.95 12.82 30.33
C LEU A 252 4.60 11.34 30.60
N VAL A 253 5.10 10.44 29.74
CA VAL A 253 4.97 8.99 29.89
C VAL A 253 6.31 8.38 30.30
N LEU A 254 7.40 8.71 29.60
CA LEU A 254 8.73 8.14 29.83
C LEU A 254 9.83 9.14 29.44
N THR A 255 10.77 9.41 30.34
CA THR A 255 12.07 10.04 30.03
C THR A 255 13.18 9.01 29.85
N ILE A 256 13.94 9.09 28.75
CA ILE A 256 15.12 8.28 28.47
C ILE A 256 16.34 9.20 28.36
N PRO A 257 17.24 9.24 29.36
CA PRO A 257 18.46 10.02 29.29
C PRO A 257 19.31 9.64 28.08
N GLN A 258 19.81 10.63 27.32
CA GLN A 258 20.60 10.37 26.12
C GLN A 258 21.73 11.39 25.92
N GLU A 259 22.98 10.91 25.97
CA GLU A 259 24.17 11.77 25.92
C GLU A 259 24.42 12.39 24.54
N GLY A 260 24.21 11.64 23.45
CA GLY A 260 24.43 12.10 22.08
C GLY A 260 23.26 12.87 21.46
N ASN A 261 23.55 13.53 20.33
CA ASN A 261 22.54 14.15 19.45
C ASN A 261 22.39 13.42 18.11
N ASN A 262 22.88 12.18 18.05
CA ASN A 262 22.68 11.22 16.97
C ASN A 262 22.29 9.86 17.58
N HIS A 263 21.79 8.97 16.74
CA HIS A 263 21.18 7.70 17.14
C HIS A 263 20.00 7.88 18.10
N ASN A 264 19.10 8.81 17.77
CA ASN A 264 17.89 9.04 18.57
C ASN A 264 16.77 8.03 18.28
N GLY A 265 16.82 7.27 17.17
CA GLY A 265 15.75 6.38 16.72
C GLY A 265 14.42 7.14 16.59
N GLY A 266 13.49 6.85 17.51
CA GLY A 266 12.34 7.72 17.77
C GLY A 266 11.05 7.30 17.07
N TRP A 267 11.02 6.11 16.48
CA TRP A 267 9.77 5.44 16.12
C TRP A 267 9.03 4.93 17.36
N LEU A 268 7.70 5.04 17.35
CA LEU A 268 6.81 4.44 18.34
C LEU A 268 5.47 4.08 17.69
N ASP A 269 4.91 2.92 18.02
CA ASP A 269 3.56 2.54 17.58
C ASP A 269 2.94 1.46 18.50
N PHE A 270 1.64 1.23 18.38
CA PHE A 270 0.94 0.19 19.13
C PHE A 270 1.03 -1.17 18.42
N GLY A 271 1.45 -2.19 19.17
CA GLY A 271 1.46 -3.57 18.69
C GLY A 271 0.06 -4.20 18.63
N PRO A 272 -0.11 -5.33 17.93
CA PRO A 272 -1.36 -6.09 17.90
C PRO A 272 -1.75 -6.71 19.26
N ASP A 273 -0.86 -6.64 20.26
CA ASP A 273 -1.15 -6.94 21.68
C ASP A 273 -1.74 -5.75 22.46
N GLY A 274 -1.84 -4.56 21.84
CA GLY A 274 -2.36 -3.33 22.43
C GLY A 274 -1.34 -2.53 23.25
N LEU A 275 -0.07 -2.93 23.25
CA LEU A 275 1.00 -2.27 24.01
C LEU A 275 1.76 -1.26 23.15
N LEU A 276 2.30 -0.21 23.78
CA LEU A 276 3.10 0.79 23.08
C LEU A 276 4.54 0.30 22.96
N TYR A 277 5.02 0.15 21.72
CA TYR A 277 6.41 -0.14 21.40
C TYR A 277 7.17 1.16 21.09
N VAL A 278 8.45 1.22 21.47
CA VAL A 278 9.34 2.38 21.22
C VAL A 278 10.72 1.87 20.79
N ALA A 279 11.23 2.36 19.66
CA ALA A 279 12.55 1.99 19.14
C ALA A 279 13.59 3.07 19.45
N MET A 280 14.69 2.66 20.11
CA MET A 280 15.74 3.54 20.65
C MET A 280 17.12 3.14 20.15
N GLY A 281 17.85 4.09 19.56
CA GLY A 281 19.27 3.92 19.21
C GLY A 281 20.20 3.89 20.44
N ASP A 282 21.45 3.51 20.20
CA ASP A 282 22.49 3.25 21.21
C ASP A 282 22.88 4.46 22.07
N GLY A 283 22.51 5.67 21.65
CA GLY A 283 22.81 6.91 22.37
C GLY A 283 23.71 7.87 21.61
N GLY A 284 24.38 7.41 20.55
CA GLY A 284 25.18 8.23 19.63
C GLY A 284 26.69 8.03 19.74
N GLY A 285 27.42 8.61 18.78
CA GLY A 285 28.82 8.29 18.51
C GLY A 285 29.00 7.29 17.36
N ALA A 286 30.09 6.52 17.40
CA ALA A 286 30.40 5.47 16.43
C ALA A 286 31.12 4.32 17.16
N GLY A 287 30.68 3.07 16.93
CA GLY A 287 31.04 1.90 17.75
C GLY A 287 30.66 2.12 19.21
N ASP A 288 29.35 2.04 19.50
CA ASP A 288 28.67 2.31 20.77
C ASP A 288 29.60 2.70 21.95
N PRO A 289 30.06 3.96 22.01
CA PRO A 289 31.20 4.33 22.87
C PRO A 289 30.85 4.42 24.36
N LEU A 290 29.63 4.03 24.73
CA LEU A 290 29.13 3.91 26.10
C LEU A 290 28.56 2.49 26.38
N GLU A 291 28.72 1.56 25.45
CA GLU A 291 28.35 0.14 25.47
C GLU A 291 26.89 -0.11 25.90
N ARG A 292 25.98 0.72 25.39
CA ARG A 292 24.57 0.74 25.74
C ARG A 292 23.76 -0.39 25.13
N ALA A 293 23.99 -0.75 23.88
CA ALA A 293 23.15 -1.65 23.09
C ALA A 293 23.11 -3.06 23.69
N GLN A 294 24.26 -3.56 24.15
CA GLN A 294 24.38 -4.84 24.87
C GLN A 294 24.11 -4.73 26.38
N ASP A 295 24.29 -3.57 27.02
CA ASP A 295 23.98 -3.40 28.46
C ASP A 295 22.46 -3.35 28.71
N PRO A 296 21.88 -4.31 29.46
CA PRO A 296 20.45 -4.33 29.74
C PRO A 296 20.01 -3.35 30.83
N ASP A 297 20.92 -2.73 31.60
CA ASP A 297 20.57 -1.72 32.62
C ASP A 297 20.28 -0.32 32.00
N PHE A 298 20.38 -0.19 30.67
CA PHE A 298 20.05 1.02 29.89
C PHE A 298 18.94 0.79 28.86
N LEU A 299 18.23 1.87 28.50
CA LEU A 299 17.09 1.86 27.56
C LEU A 299 17.49 2.23 26.12
N LEU A 300 18.78 2.39 25.86
CA LEU A 300 19.37 2.77 24.58
C LEU A 300 19.89 1.53 23.84
N GLY A 301 19.75 1.51 22.51
CA GLY A 301 20.02 0.37 21.65
C GLY A 301 19.04 -0.78 21.90
N LYS A 302 17.76 -0.45 22.03
CA LYS A 302 16.67 -1.33 22.49
C LYS A 302 15.38 -1.12 21.68
N LEU A 303 14.60 -2.19 21.60
CA LEU A 303 13.15 -2.10 21.40
C LEU A 303 12.48 -2.21 22.78
N LEU A 304 11.74 -1.19 23.17
CA LEU A 304 10.99 -1.13 24.43
C LEU A 304 9.52 -1.47 24.19
N ARG A 305 8.83 -1.98 25.21
CA ARG A 305 7.38 -2.22 25.20
C ARG A 305 6.76 -1.92 26.56
N ILE A 306 5.77 -1.03 26.61
CA ILE A 306 5.14 -0.53 27.86
C ILE A 306 3.60 -0.52 27.77
N ASP A 307 2.93 -0.66 28.93
CA ASP A 307 1.48 -0.49 29.06
C ASP A 307 1.16 0.93 29.53
N VAL A 308 0.62 1.75 28.64
CA VAL A 308 0.27 3.16 28.91
C VAL A 308 -1.12 3.37 29.53
N THR A 309 -1.84 2.28 29.86
CA THR A 309 -3.20 2.33 30.43
C THR A 309 -3.23 2.40 31.96
N SER A 310 -2.11 2.09 32.62
CA SER A 310 -1.94 2.14 34.08
C SER A 310 -0.51 2.55 34.46
N ASP A 311 -0.19 2.65 35.75
CA ASP A 311 1.08 3.19 36.25
C ASP A 311 1.63 2.34 37.41
N ASP A 312 2.79 1.71 37.19
CA ASP A 312 3.54 0.95 38.21
C ASP A 312 4.54 1.82 38.99
N PHE A 313 4.79 3.07 38.55
CA PHE A 313 5.81 3.96 39.08
C PHE A 313 5.29 5.29 39.67
N PRO A 314 4.15 5.36 40.41
CA PRO A 314 3.48 6.60 40.86
C PRO A 314 4.23 7.46 41.90
N ALA A 315 5.52 7.20 42.13
CA ALA A 315 6.44 7.99 42.94
C ALA A 315 7.64 8.54 42.12
N ASP A 316 7.69 8.26 40.82
CA ASP A 316 8.76 8.61 39.89
C ASP A 316 8.17 9.52 38.79
N PRO A 317 8.54 10.81 38.74
CA PRO A 317 7.92 11.75 37.80
C PRO A 317 8.30 11.49 36.34
N ASP A 318 9.36 10.72 36.10
CA ASP A 318 9.89 10.42 34.76
C ASP A 318 9.26 9.17 34.12
N ARG A 319 8.36 8.46 34.83
CA ARG A 319 7.74 7.20 34.39
C ARG A 319 6.28 7.10 34.84
N ASN A 320 5.37 6.97 33.87
CA ASN A 320 3.90 7.00 34.01
C ASN A 320 3.29 5.94 33.07
N TYR A 321 3.61 4.68 33.36
CA TYR A 321 3.22 3.47 32.62
C TYR A 321 3.38 2.23 33.53
N ALA A 322 2.79 1.11 33.13
CA ALA A 322 2.98 -0.20 33.76
C ALA A 322 3.89 -1.11 32.92
N ILE A 323 4.50 -2.11 33.57
CA ILE A 323 5.37 -3.10 32.93
C ILE A 323 4.54 -4.28 32.43
N PRO A 324 4.42 -4.49 31.11
CA PRO A 324 3.66 -5.61 30.58
C PRO A 324 4.37 -6.95 30.82
N ALA A 325 3.57 -7.98 31.08
CA ALA A 325 4.07 -9.34 31.24
C ALA A 325 4.69 -9.86 29.94
N GLY A 326 5.79 -10.60 30.05
CA GLY A 326 6.49 -11.16 28.89
C GLY A 326 7.50 -10.21 28.22
N ASN A 327 7.88 -9.10 28.84
CA ASN A 327 9.12 -8.39 28.49
C ASN A 327 10.36 -9.21 28.89
N ALA A 328 11.54 -8.84 28.38
CA ALA A 328 12.78 -9.62 28.54
C ALA A 328 13.27 -9.71 29.99
N TYR A 329 13.13 -8.62 30.76
CA TYR A 329 13.67 -8.49 32.13
C TYR A 329 12.58 -8.20 33.17
N PRO A 330 11.64 -9.12 33.44
CA PRO A 330 10.57 -8.90 34.40
C PRO A 330 11.12 -8.55 35.80
N GLY A 331 10.44 -7.63 36.50
CA GLY A 331 10.95 -6.87 37.64
C GLY A 331 11.78 -7.68 38.65
N GLY A 332 13.10 -7.48 38.63
CA GLY A 332 14.07 -8.14 39.52
C GLY A 332 14.98 -9.18 38.85
N ALA A 333 14.82 -9.44 37.54
CA ALA A 333 15.70 -10.34 36.79
C ALA A 333 17.14 -9.82 36.57
N GLY A 334 17.40 -8.53 36.81
CA GLY A 334 18.54 -7.79 36.26
C GLY A 334 18.18 -7.23 34.88
N GLY A 335 18.70 -6.04 34.53
CA GLY A 335 18.22 -5.31 33.35
C GLY A 335 16.94 -4.51 33.58
N ARG A 336 16.59 -3.69 32.58
CA ARG A 336 15.42 -2.79 32.57
C ARG A 336 14.14 -3.51 32.16
N PRO A 337 13.06 -3.45 32.97
CA PRO A 337 11.81 -4.16 32.69
C PRO A 337 11.05 -3.64 31.47
N GLU A 338 11.38 -2.45 30.97
CA GLU A 338 10.84 -1.87 29.74
C GLU A 338 11.32 -2.57 28.46
N ILE A 339 12.44 -3.30 28.50
CA ILE A 339 13.07 -3.89 27.31
C ILE A 339 12.26 -5.09 26.80
N TYR A 340 12.00 -5.08 25.50
CA TYR A 340 11.45 -6.20 24.74
C TYR A 340 12.54 -6.92 23.92
N ALA A 341 13.44 -6.18 23.26
CA ALA A 341 14.62 -6.70 22.57
C ALA A 341 15.82 -5.73 22.67
N LEU A 342 17.04 -6.21 22.44
CA LEU A 342 18.28 -5.43 22.59
C LEU A 342 19.28 -5.64 21.44
N GLY A 343 20.42 -4.93 21.47
CA GLY A 343 21.45 -5.02 20.44
C GLY A 343 21.09 -4.33 19.13
N LEU A 344 20.35 -3.23 19.21
CA LEU A 344 20.01 -2.34 18.09
C LEU A 344 20.93 -1.09 18.10
N ARG A 345 21.17 -0.47 16.94
CA ARG A 345 22.10 0.65 16.74
C ARG A 345 21.41 2.00 16.67
N ASN A 346 20.57 2.21 15.66
CA ASN A 346 19.74 3.38 15.42
C ASN A 346 18.49 2.98 14.60
N PRO A 347 17.55 2.23 15.20
CA PRO A 347 16.35 1.74 14.53
C PRO A 347 15.45 2.93 14.16
N PHE A 348 15.50 3.29 12.87
CA PHE A 348 15.02 4.59 12.39
C PHE A 348 13.52 4.58 12.10
N ARG A 349 13.01 3.55 11.43
CA ARG A 349 11.57 3.28 11.28
C ARG A 349 11.29 1.80 11.42
N CYS A 350 10.14 1.50 12.00
CA CYS A 350 9.60 0.16 12.09
C CYS A 350 8.17 0.14 11.53
N SER A 351 7.62 -1.04 11.28
CA SER A 351 6.20 -1.22 10.93
C SER A 351 5.71 -2.58 11.40
N PHE A 352 4.56 -2.64 12.07
CA PHE A 352 3.83 -3.90 12.23
C PHE A 352 3.16 -4.27 10.91
N ASP A 353 3.37 -5.50 10.44
CA ASP A 353 2.57 -6.05 9.36
C ASP A 353 1.17 -6.42 9.87
N ALA A 354 0.14 -5.84 9.26
CA ALA A 354 -1.25 -6.05 9.64
C ALA A 354 -1.77 -7.50 9.42
N ALA A 355 -1.06 -8.33 8.65
CA ALA A 355 -1.44 -9.73 8.40
C ALA A 355 -0.82 -10.74 9.38
N SER A 356 0.49 -10.66 9.64
CA SER A 356 1.20 -11.54 10.58
C SER A 356 1.19 -11.04 12.03
N GLY A 357 1.19 -9.72 12.23
CA GLY A 357 1.44 -9.09 13.52
C GLY A 357 2.92 -9.00 13.91
N ASP A 358 3.84 -9.37 13.00
CA ASP A 358 5.29 -9.21 13.22
C ASP A 358 5.70 -7.75 13.03
N LEU A 359 6.70 -7.31 13.81
CA LEU A 359 7.36 -6.02 13.65
C LEU A 359 8.57 -6.17 12.72
N PHE A 360 8.60 -5.38 11.65
CA PHE A 360 9.80 -5.14 10.86
C PHE A 360 10.50 -3.89 11.40
N ILE A 361 11.80 -3.99 11.67
CA ILE A 361 12.66 -2.90 12.17
C ILE A 361 13.70 -2.63 11.09
N ALA A 362 13.96 -1.37 10.76
CA ALA A 362 15.07 -1.00 9.90
C ALA A 362 16.14 -0.27 10.71
N ASP A 363 17.30 -0.91 10.85
CA ASP A 363 18.40 -0.41 11.66
C ASP A 363 19.54 0.13 10.78
N VAL A 364 20.05 1.30 11.17
CA VAL A 364 20.98 2.10 10.38
C VAL A 364 22.41 1.71 10.69
N GLY A 365 23.16 1.33 9.64
CA GLY A 365 24.53 0.83 9.70
C GLY A 365 25.57 1.79 10.24
N GLN A 366 26.73 1.24 10.64
CA GLN A 366 27.89 2.00 11.08
C GLN A 366 28.79 2.43 9.92
N GLY A 367 28.86 1.65 8.84
CA GLY A 367 29.67 1.95 7.67
C GLY A 367 29.88 0.82 6.66
N VAL A 368 29.34 -0.39 6.92
CA VAL A 368 29.49 -1.57 6.07
C VAL A 368 28.13 -2.11 5.61
N VAL A 369 27.15 -2.25 6.51
CA VAL A 369 25.85 -2.91 6.23
C VAL A 369 24.69 -2.11 6.85
N GLU A 370 23.62 -1.95 6.08
CA GLU A 370 22.31 -1.48 6.54
C GLU A 370 21.32 -2.66 6.55
N GLU A 371 20.42 -2.74 7.52
CA GLU A 371 19.69 -3.99 7.82
C GLU A 371 18.19 -3.84 8.12
N ILE A 372 17.47 -4.96 7.96
CA ILE A 372 16.05 -5.13 8.27
C ILE A 372 15.88 -6.37 9.15
N ASP A 373 15.40 -6.18 10.37
CA ASP A 373 15.03 -7.24 11.31
C ASP A 373 13.53 -7.56 11.27
N ARG A 374 13.18 -8.72 11.82
CA ARG A 374 11.80 -9.18 12.00
C ARG A 374 11.61 -9.83 13.37
N ILE A 375 10.66 -9.34 14.16
CA ILE A 375 10.38 -9.88 15.50
C ILE A 375 8.86 -9.97 15.76
N GLY A 376 8.40 -11.15 16.14
CA GLY A 376 7.01 -11.37 16.54
C GLY A 376 6.71 -10.89 17.97
N THR A 377 5.46 -10.55 18.27
CA THR A 377 4.99 -10.09 19.60
C THR A 377 5.08 -11.14 20.74
N ASN A 378 5.65 -12.31 20.47
CA ASN A 378 5.92 -13.37 21.45
C ASN A 378 7.42 -13.78 21.52
N GLU A 379 8.32 -13.02 20.89
CA GLU A 379 9.78 -13.27 20.83
C GLU A 379 10.61 -12.33 21.73
N ALA A 380 10.13 -11.99 22.94
CA ALA A 380 10.89 -11.13 23.85
C ALA A 380 12.25 -11.73 24.25
N GLY A 381 13.27 -10.87 24.35
CA GLY A 381 14.64 -11.25 24.68
C GLY A 381 15.54 -11.58 23.48
N VAL A 382 15.06 -11.35 22.24
CA VAL A 382 15.92 -11.34 21.05
C VAL A 382 17.00 -10.25 21.18
N ASN A 383 18.21 -10.59 20.76
CA ASN A 383 19.38 -9.71 20.68
C ASN A 383 19.84 -9.65 19.22
N PHE A 384 19.90 -8.47 18.62
CA PHE A 384 20.31 -8.31 17.21
C PHE A 384 21.83 -8.12 17.04
N GLY A 385 22.57 -7.99 18.16
CA GLY A 385 24.02 -8.16 18.18
C GLY A 385 24.86 -6.90 18.01
N TRP A 386 24.30 -5.71 17.77
CA TRP A 386 25.08 -4.46 17.80
C TRP A 386 25.66 -4.21 19.20
N ASP A 387 26.94 -3.89 19.39
CA ASP A 387 27.99 -3.59 18.38
C ASP A 387 29.01 -4.73 18.16
N ASN A 388 28.70 -5.96 18.57
CA ASN A 388 29.49 -7.12 18.16
C ASN A 388 29.44 -7.32 16.63
N LEU A 389 28.24 -7.16 16.05
CA LEU A 389 27.94 -7.33 14.63
C LEU A 389 27.32 -6.06 14.02
N GLU A 390 27.47 -5.90 12.70
CA GLU A 390 26.78 -4.93 11.85
C GLU A 390 26.15 -5.71 10.68
N GLY A 391 24.85 -6.02 10.75
CA GLY A 391 24.28 -7.12 9.98
C GLY A 391 25.00 -8.44 10.24
N THR A 392 25.21 -9.25 9.20
CA THR A 392 26.00 -10.49 9.31
C THR A 392 27.53 -10.28 9.32
N GLU A 393 28.03 -9.04 9.41
CA GLU A 393 29.47 -8.74 9.39
C GLU A 393 29.99 -8.44 10.81
N ILE A 394 31.20 -8.92 11.13
CA ILE A 394 31.82 -8.69 12.45
C ILE A 394 32.31 -7.24 12.55
N TYR A 395 31.85 -6.51 13.57
CA TYR A 395 32.24 -5.13 13.85
C TYR A 395 33.36 -5.08 14.93
N GLU A 396 33.04 -4.89 16.23
CA GLU A 396 34.06 -4.78 17.30
C GLU A 396 34.09 -5.98 18.28
N GLY A 397 33.06 -6.84 18.29
CA GLY A 397 32.92 -7.98 19.20
C GLY A 397 32.92 -9.37 18.53
N PRO A 398 32.77 -10.46 19.30
CA PRO A 398 32.57 -11.80 18.75
C PRO A 398 31.12 -12.04 18.29
N ASP A 399 30.98 -12.68 17.13
CA ASP A 399 29.77 -13.43 16.74
C ASP A 399 29.38 -14.44 17.84
N ASP A 400 28.16 -14.34 18.36
CA ASP A 400 27.58 -15.27 19.35
C ASP A 400 26.30 -15.92 18.78
N PRO A 401 26.17 -17.26 18.80
CA PRO A 401 24.99 -17.98 18.27
C PRO A 401 23.65 -17.72 18.98
N SER A 402 23.57 -16.79 19.93
CA SER A 402 22.32 -16.27 20.50
C SER A 402 21.84 -14.96 19.87
N PHE A 403 22.65 -14.32 19.01
CA PHE A 403 22.22 -13.20 18.18
C PHE A 403 21.22 -13.64 17.09
N ARG A 404 20.47 -12.67 16.57
CA ARG A 404 19.49 -12.84 15.50
C ARG A 404 19.99 -12.10 14.25
N ASP A 405 20.41 -12.85 13.23
CA ASP A 405 20.71 -12.29 11.91
C ASP A 405 19.48 -11.53 11.35
N PRO A 406 19.67 -10.40 10.65
CA PRO A 406 18.58 -9.68 9.99
C PRO A 406 17.95 -10.51 8.86
N VAL A 407 16.68 -10.24 8.56
CA VAL A 407 15.95 -10.92 7.46
C VAL A 407 16.29 -10.36 6.09
N ALA A 408 16.81 -9.13 6.00
CA ALA A 408 17.43 -8.60 4.79
C ALA A 408 18.52 -7.58 5.11
N GLN A 409 19.53 -7.46 4.25
CA GLN A 409 20.60 -6.47 4.42
C GLN A 409 21.20 -6.00 3.08
N TYR A 410 21.84 -4.83 3.09
CA TYR A 410 22.58 -4.31 1.94
C TYR A 410 23.86 -3.55 2.33
N PHE A 411 24.86 -3.62 1.45
CA PHE A 411 26.15 -2.98 1.69
C PHE A 411 26.14 -1.47 1.42
N HIS A 412 26.99 -0.74 2.15
CA HIS A 412 27.20 0.69 1.93
C HIS A 412 27.75 1.00 0.53
N GLY A 413 27.32 2.10 -0.07
CA GLY A 413 27.81 2.57 -1.38
C GLY A 413 26.80 3.36 -2.19
N SER A 414 26.82 3.22 -3.52
CA SER A 414 26.01 4.03 -4.45
C SER A 414 25.50 3.31 -5.70
N ALA A 415 25.65 1.98 -5.75
CA ALA A 415 24.98 1.16 -6.77
C ALA A 415 23.47 1.03 -6.52
N ALA A 416 22.76 0.47 -7.50
CA ALA A 416 21.31 0.19 -7.44
C ALA A 416 20.89 -0.86 -6.36
N ASN A 417 21.85 -1.43 -5.64
CA ASN A 417 21.66 -2.39 -4.55
C ASN A 417 22.43 -1.98 -3.28
N GLN A 418 22.70 -0.69 -3.13
CA GLN A 418 23.46 -0.11 -2.02
C GLN A 418 22.79 1.16 -1.50
N GLY A 419 23.10 1.51 -0.27
CA GLY A 419 22.64 2.71 0.43
C GLY A 419 23.71 3.22 1.40
N ASN A 420 23.37 4.17 2.29
CA ASN A 420 24.22 4.59 3.43
C ASN A 420 23.39 5.19 4.60
N SER A 421 22.08 4.93 4.66
CA SER A 421 21.24 5.02 5.87
C SER A 421 19.85 4.46 5.53
N ILE A 422 19.46 3.30 6.07
CA ILE A 422 18.15 2.72 5.76
C ILE A 422 17.01 3.55 6.36
N THR A 423 15.96 3.75 5.55
CA THR A 423 14.75 4.50 5.93
C THR A 423 13.73 3.61 6.65
N GLY A 424 13.77 2.30 6.42
CA GLY A 424 12.66 1.39 6.69
C GLY A 424 11.53 1.50 5.67
N GLY A 425 10.41 0.85 6.00
CA GLY A 425 9.33 0.55 5.05
C GLY A 425 8.08 -0.02 5.71
N TYR A 426 7.15 -0.52 4.89
CA TYR A 426 5.91 -1.22 5.30
C TYR A 426 5.71 -2.48 4.45
N VAL A 427 5.08 -3.52 5.00
CA VAL A 427 4.57 -4.64 4.19
C VAL A 427 3.26 -4.21 3.56
N TYR A 428 3.27 -3.98 2.25
CA TYR A 428 2.14 -3.38 1.56
C TYR A 428 1.00 -4.40 1.36
N ARG A 429 -0.07 -4.27 2.16
CA ARG A 429 -1.27 -5.13 2.07
C ARG A 429 -2.42 -4.48 1.25
N GLY A 430 -2.13 -3.44 0.49
CA GLY A 430 -3.13 -2.64 -0.24
C GLY A 430 -3.50 -3.15 -1.64
N SER A 431 -4.13 -2.28 -2.43
CA SER A 431 -4.75 -2.63 -3.70
C SER A 431 -3.79 -2.80 -4.89
N ILE A 432 -2.63 -2.15 -4.91
CA ILE A 432 -1.68 -2.21 -6.04
C ILE A 432 -1.04 -3.61 -6.13
N ALA A 433 -1.33 -4.36 -7.20
CA ALA A 433 -0.90 -5.76 -7.32
C ALA A 433 0.63 -5.93 -7.37
N ALA A 434 1.32 -5.13 -8.18
CA ALA A 434 2.77 -5.20 -8.41
C ALA A 434 3.68 -5.03 -7.17
N ILE A 435 3.14 -4.66 -6.01
CA ILE A 435 3.85 -4.59 -4.73
C ILE A 435 3.06 -5.21 -3.56
N ARG A 436 1.94 -5.89 -3.80
CA ARG A 436 1.14 -6.50 -2.72
C ARG A 436 1.93 -7.63 -2.07
N ASP A 437 1.86 -7.71 -0.75
CA ASP A 437 2.54 -8.71 0.08
C ASP A 437 4.08 -8.62 0.02
N HIS A 438 4.62 -7.46 -0.38
CA HIS A 438 6.04 -7.13 -0.32
C HIS A 438 6.32 -6.08 0.76
N TYR A 439 7.48 -6.18 1.42
CA TYR A 439 8.05 -5.09 2.21
C TYR A 439 8.66 -4.05 1.26
N VAL A 440 8.10 -2.84 1.24
CA VAL A 440 8.55 -1.71 0.42
C VAL A 440 9.29 -0.72 1.32
N PHE A 441 10.58 -0.53 1.08
CA PHE A 441 11.50 0.24 1.93
C PHE A 441 12.46 1.12 1.12
N ALA A 442 13.19 2.00 1.78
CA ALA A 442 14.11 2.94 1.12
C ALA A 442 15.44 3.15 1.84
N ASP A 443 16.35 3.87 1.17
CA ASP A 443 17.57 4.44 1.73
C ASP A 443 17.52 5.98 1.73
N PHE A 444 17.82 6.60 2.86
CA PHE A 444 17.80 8.05 3.03
C PHE A 444 18.89 8.78 2.24
N VAL A 445 20.09 8.19 2.07
CA VAL A 445 21.21 8.88 1.42
C VAL A 445 21.11 8.83 -0.10
N ASN A 446 20.91 7.65 -0.66
CA ASN A 446 20.81 7.42 -2.11
C ASN A 446 19.40 7.68 -2.66
N SER A 447 18.38 7.79 -1.81
CA SER A 447 16.96 7.83 -2.21
C SER A 447 16.52 6.60 -3.03
N ASN A 448 17.23 5.48 -2.88
CA ASN A 448 16.83 4.21 -3.47
C ASN A 448 15.57 3.71 -2.76
N VAL A 449 14.68 3.06 -3.50
CA VAL A 449 13.47 2.41 -3.00
C VAL A 449 13.46 0.99 -3.55
N TRP A 450 13.27 0.00 -2.68
CA TRP A 450 13.25 -1.42 -3.03
C TRP A 450 11.98 -2.11 -2.54
N SER A 451 11.76 -3.32 -3.04
CA SER A 451 10.63 -4.18 -2.68
C SER A 451 11.07 -5.64 -2.66
N ILE A 452 10.77 -6.36 -1.56
CA ILE A 452 11.08 -7.78 -1.37
C ILE A 452 9.78 -8.48 -0.89
N PRO A 453 9.41 -9.66 -1.43
CA PRO A 453 8.28 -10.43 -0.92
C PRO A 453 8.41 -10.70 0.59
N GLU A 454 7.35 -10.45 1.37
CA GLU A 454 7.39 -10.69 2.83
C GLU A 454 7.64 -12.17 3.16
N ALA A 455 7.22 -13.07 2.28
CA ALA A 455 7.46 -14.51 2.36
C ALA A 455 8.94 -14.92 2.21
N ASP A 456 9.80 -14.06 1.66
CA ASP A 456 11.26 -14.28 1.60
C ASP A 456 11.97 -13.74 2.86
N LEU A 457 11.36 -12.80 3.58
CA LEU A 457 11.92 -12.14 4.78
C LEU A 457 11.70 -13.00 6.04
N VAL A 458 12.34 -14.17 6.08
CA VAL A 458 12.14 -15.17 7.14
C VAL A 458 13.31 -15.23 8.12
N ASN A 459 12.98 -15.25 9.41
CA ASN A 459 13.96 -15.30 10.50
C ASN A 459 14.92 -16.51 10.37
N GLY A 460 16.22 -16.23 10.44
CA GLY A 460 17.29 -17.22 10.19
C GLY A 460 17.69 -17.39 8.71
N SER A 461 17.34 -16.42 7.85
CA SER A 461 17.81 -16.36 6.46
C SER A 461 17.86 -14.91 5.95
N THR A 462 19.05 -14.32 5.89
CA THR A 462 19.25 -12.95 5.41
C THR A 462 19.17 -12.82 3.88
N VAL A 463 18.20 -12.05 3.38
CA VAL A 463 18.08 -11.70 1.96
C VAL A 463 19.02 -10.54 1.61
N ALA A 464 20.00 -10.79 0.74
CA ALA A 464 20.84 -9.73 0.19
C ALA A 464 20.07 -8.90 -0.86
N VAL A 465 19.93 -7.59 -0.66
CA VAL A 465 19.22 -6.72 -1.62
C VAL A 465 19.94 -6.70 -2.97
N THR A 466 19.17 -6.78 -4.06
CA THR A 466 19.68 -6.80 -5.44
C THR A 466 19.16 -5.63 -6.27
N ALA A 467 19.84 -5.31 -7.36
CA ALA A 467 19.44 -4.23 -8.25
C ALA A 467 18.10 -4.50 -8.97
N GLY A 468 17.65 -5.76 -9.03
CA GLY A 468 16.35 -6.13 -9.60
C GLY A 468 15.16 -5.86 -8.67
N MET A 469 15.40 -5.63 -7.37
CA MET A 469 14.36 -5.27 -6.38
C MET A 469 14.06 -3.76 -6.36
N ARG A 470 14.77 -2.95 -7.16
CA ARG A 470 14.75 -1.47 -7.07
C ARG A 470 13.62 -0.87 -7.90
N LEU A 471 12.70 -0.16 -7.23
CA LEU A 471 11.48 0.40 -7.81
C LEU A 471 11.64 1.79 -8.43
N ASN A 472 12.73 2.53 -8.15
CA ASN A 472 12.88 3.94 -8.54
C ASN A 472 12.64 4.26 -10.03
N ASP A 473 12.96 3.32 -10.92
CA ASP A 473 12.85 3.53 -12.37
C ASP A 473 11.37 3.47 -12.84
N GLN A 474 10.48 2.91 -12.01
CA GLN A 474 9.02 3.00 -12.13
C GLN A 474 8.49 4.25 -11.39
N LEU A 475 8.98 4.50 -10.16
CA LEU A 475 8.53 5.53 -9.20
C LEU A 475 8.87 6.98 -9.60
N VAL A 476 8.54 7.36 -10.82
CA VAL A 476 8.59 8.73 -11.32
C VAL A 476 7.45 9.53 -10.68
N PRO A 477 7.73 10.66 -9.98
CA PRO A 477 6.69 11.54 -9.47
C PRO A 477 5.95 12.29 -10.57
N ASP A 478 4.63 12.46 -10.43
CA ASP A 478 3.83 13.31 -11.33
C ASP A 478 4.25 14.79 -11.26
N GLN A 479 4.74 15.22 -10.10
CA GLN A 479 5.17 16.57 -9.75
C GLN A 479 6.28 16.52 -8.70
N GLY A 480 7.13 17.56 -8.61
CA GLY A 480 8.17 17.62 -7.58
C GLY A 480 9.32 16.64 -7.83
N SER A 481 9.94 16.14 -6.77
CA SER A 481 11.03 15.15 -6.85
C SER A 481 11.13 14.36 -5.55
N LEU A 482 11.34 13.03 -5.63
CA LEU A 482 11.72 12.23 -4.48
C LEU A 482 13.21 12.46 -4.17
N SER A 483 13.53 12.95 -2.97
CA SER A 483 14.91 13.09 -2.48
C SER A 483 14.99 12.99 -0.96
N ASN A 484 15.97 12.20 -0.49
CA ASN A 484 16.19 11.82 0.90
C ASN A 484 14.91 11.25 1.55
N VAL A 485 14.64 9.97 1.32
CA VAL A 485 13.43 9.33 1.86
C VAL A 485 13.57 9.18 3.37
N SER A 486 12.74 9.89 4.14
CA SER A 486 12.80 9.91 5.62
C SER A 486 11.72 9.07 6.29
N SER A 487 10.70 8.64 5.55
CA SER A 487 9.67 7.74 6.06
C SER A 487 8.80 7.19 4.95
N PHE A 488 8.07 6.15 5.31
CA PHE A 488 6.81 5.77 4.71
C PHE A 488 5.66 6.07 5.69
N GLY A 489 4.44 5.71 5.31
CA GLY A 489 3.26 5.70 6.18
C GLY A 489 2.04 5.19 5.41
N GLU A 490 1.03 4.68 6.10
CA GLU A 490 -0.18 4.14 5.47
C GLU A 490 -1.46 4.85 5.96
N ASP A 491 -2.57 4.60 5.25
CA ASP A 491 -3.92 4.97 5.69
C ASP A 491 -4.86 3.76 5.73
N ALA A 492 -6.01 3.92 6.37
CA ALA A 492 -6.99 2.85 6.61
C ALA A 492 -7.68 2.30 5.32
N ASP A 493 -7.37 2.87 4.15
CA ASP A 493 -7.79 2.34 2.85
C ASP A 493 -6.68 1.50 2.17
N GLY A 494 -5.51 1.35 2.82
CA GLY A 494 -4.35 0.64 2.27
C GLY A 494 -3.59 1.43 1.20
N ASN A 495 -3.57 2.76 1.27
CA ASN A 495 -2.66 3.55 0.44
C ASN A 495 -1.30 3.71 1.16
N LEU A 496 -0.22 3.37 0.46
CA LEU A 496 1.14 3.65 0.93
C LEU A 496 1.56 5.07 0.53
N TYR A 497 2.20 5.78 1.46
CA TYR A 497 2.81 7.08 1.29
C TYR A 497 4.32 7.01 1.51
N ILE A 498 5.04 7.97 0.90
CA ILE A 498 6.48 8.11 1.00
C ILE A 498 6.86 9.59 1.20
N VAL A 499 7.78 9.84 2.13
CA VAL A 499 8.12 11.18 2.64
C VAL A 499 9.47 11.62 2.06
N SER A 500 9.46 12.74 1.34
CA SER A 500 10.65 13.32 0.69
C SER A 500 11.23 14.44 1.55
N TYR A 501 12.24 14.13 2.37
CA TYR A 501 12.86 15.09 3.27
C TYR A 501 13.51 16.26 2.53
N GLY A 502 14.19 15.95 1.42
CA GLY A 502 15.00 16.91 0.65
C GLY A 502 14.17 17.89 -0.18
N SER A 503 12.96 17.50 -0.62
CA SER A 503 12.05 18.39 -1.36
C SER A 503 10.93 18.98 -0.51
N GLY A 504 10.60 18.37 0.63
CA GLY A 504 9.44 18.73 1.43
C GLY A 504 8.11 18.31 0.79
N ASP A 505 8.12 17.31 -0.08
CA ASP A 505 6.93 16.71 -0.69
C ASP A 505 6.49 15.43 0.05
N ILE A 506 5.19 15.12 -0.03
CA ILE A 506 4.60 13.84 0.38
C ILE A 506 3.96 13.22 -0.85
N PHE A 507 4.32 11.97 -1.16
CA PHE A 507 3.78 11.23 -2.30
C PHE A 507 2.97 10.02 -1.83
N ARG A 508 2.04 9.58 -2.66
CA ARG A 508 1.28 8.33 -2.54
C ARG A 508 1.65 7.41 -3.70
N PHE A 509 1.83 6.13 -3.42
CA PHE A 509 1.95 5.11 -4.45
C PHE A 509 0.64 4.94 -5.20
N VAL A 510 0.70 4.85 -6.53
CA VAL A 510 -0.45 4.60 -7.40
C VAL A 510 -0.08 3.62 -8.51
N SER A 511 -1.04 2.83 -8.97
CA SER A 511 -0.92 2.10 -10.24
C SER A 511 -1.24 3.01 -11.42
N MET A 512 -0.47 2.87 -12.49
CA MET A 512 -0.72 3.47 -13.80
C MET A 512 -1.45 2.46 -14.71
N PRO A 513 -2.43 2.91 -15.50
CA PRO A 513 -3.08 2.14 -16.56
C PRO A 513 -2.46 2.35 -17.96
#